data_AF-A0A7S3UQB8-F1
#
_entry.id   AF-A0A7S3UQB8-F1
#
_cell.length_a   1.000
_cell.length_b   1.000
_cell.length_c   1.000
_cell.angle_alpha   90.00
_cell.angle_beta   90.00
_cell.angle_gamma   90.00
#
_symmetry.space_group_name_H-M   'P 1'
#
loop_
_entity.id
_entity.type
_entity.pdbx_description
1 polymer ?
#
loop_
_entity_poly.entity_id
_entity_poly.type
_entity_poly.pdbx_seq_one_letter_code
_entity_poly.pdbx_strand_id
1 'polypeptide(L)'
;IMKKLELCYDAMAHPQKRLDVKMVLELVIRRVLELKAALVKWNPPHPELAFQPPREPAPFPWEYVNLDDVLVDLKLPPETLEVPVPRYFLQDHAGPQKMRQKLVKGYMKLKFNVDRIALEDYDEAPAGPGEMTLDQAIE
;
A
#
# COMPACT_ATOMS: atom_id res chain seq x y z
N ILE A 1 -11.39 0.45 -14.93
CA ILE A 1 -10.57 -0.07 -16.06
C ILE A 1 -9.65 -1.20 -15.59
N MET A 2 -8.82 -0.97 -14.57
CA MET A 2 -7.92 -1.98 -13.98
C MET A 2 -8.60 -3.33 -13.69
N LYS A 3 -9.67 -3.36 -12.88
CA LYS A 3 -10.41 -4.60 -12.56
C LYS A 3 -10.87 -5.38 -13.81
N LYS A 4 -11.28 -4.67 -14.88
CA LYS A 4 -11.69 -5.30 -16.15
C LYS A 4 -10.50 -5.89 -16.93
N LEU A 5 -9.35 -5.21 -16.90
CA LEU A 5 -8.11 -5.72 -17.51
C LEU A 5 -7.58 -6.94 -16.75
N GLU A 6 -7.68 -6.94 -15.42
CA GLU A 6 -7.33 -8.10 -14.59
C GLU A 6 -8.21 -9.32 -14.92
N LEU A 7 -9.54 -9.13 -15.00
CA LEU A 7 -10.45 -10.20 -15.43
C LEU A 7 -10.13 -10.72 -16.84
N CYS A 8 -9.76 -9.82 -17.76
CA CYS A 8 -9.33 -10.19 -19.10
C CYS A 8 -8.04 -11.02 -19.08
N TYR A 9 -7.07 -10.62 -18.26
CA TYR A 9 -5.82 -11.37 -18.06
C TYR A 9 -6.09 -12.78 -17.50
N ASP A 10 -6.96 -12.90 -16.49
CA ASP A 10 -7.30 -14.16 -15.86
C ASP A 10 -8.10 -15.10 -16.78
N ALA A 11 -8.99 -14.55 -17.60
CA ALA A 11 -9.79 -15.31 -18.57
C ALA A 11 -9.00 -15.72 -19.83
N MET A 12 -7.77 -15.21 -20.02
CA MET A 12 -7.00 -15.45 -21.24
C MET A 12 -6.37 -16.85 -21.24
N ALA A 13 -6.89 -17.74 -22.10
CA ALA A 13 -6.36 -19.09 -22.27
C ALA A 13 -5.04 -19.13 -23.07
N HIS A 14 -4.87 -18.22 -24.05
CA HIS A 14 -3.70 -18.25 -24.92
C HIS A 14 -2.50 -17.54 -24.27
N PRO A 15 -1.35 -18.22 -24.06
CA PRO A 15 -0.23 -17.68 -23.28
C PRO A 15 0.40 -16.43 -23.91
N GLN A 16 0.56 -16.38 -25.24
CA GLN A 16 1.09 -15.21 -25.92
C GLN A 16 0.24 -13.94 -25.68
N LYS A 17 -1.06 -14.03 -25.97
CA LYS A 17 -2.00 -12.91 -25.75
C LYS A 17 -2.10 -12.51 -24.28
N ARG A 18 -1.94 -13.48 -23.37
CA ARG A 18 -1.93 -13.23 -21.93
C ARG A 18 -0.74 -12.36 -21.52
N LEU A 19 0.42 -12.55 -22.14
CA LEU A 19 1.59 -11.70 -21.90
C LEU A 19 1.35 -10.26 -22.37
N ASP A 20 0.75 -10.08 -23.55
CA ASP A 20 0.44 -8.75 -24.09
C ASP A 20 -0.55 -8.00 -23.18
N VAL A 21 -1.59 -8.68 -22.70
CA VAL A 21 -2.55 -8.10 -21.73
C VAL A 21 -1.87 -7.78 -20.39
N LYS A 22 -0.93 -8.60 -19.93
CA LYS A 22 -0.16 -8.36 -18.71
C LYS A 22 0.58 -7.03 -18.80
N MET A 23 1.27 -6.77 -19.91
CA MET A 23 2.01 -5.52 -20.10
C MET A 23 1.11 -4.29 -20.00
N VAL A 24 -0.05 -4.34 -20.64
CA VAL A 24 -1.04 -3.24 -20.58
C VAL A 24 -1.58 -3.08 -19.16
N LEU A 25 -1.90 -4.18 -18.49
CA LEU A 25 -2.38 -4.17 -17.10
C LEU A 25 -1.35 -3.53 -16.16
N GLU A 26 -0.08 -3.91 -16.24
CA GLU A 26 1.02 -3.32 -15.46
C GLU A 26 1.16 -1.82 -15.71
N LEU A 27 1.10 -1.37 -16.97
CA LEU A 27 1.14 0.04 -17.32
C LEU A 27 -0.03 0.84 -16.72
N VAL A 28 -1.25 0.29 -16.81
CA VAL A 28 -2.44 0.92 -16.23
C VAL A 28 -2.35 0.99 -14.71
N ILE A 29 -1.90 -0.07 -14.04
CA ILE A 29 -1.72 -0.08 -12.58
C ILE A 29 -0.72 0.98 -12.16
N ARG A 30 0.45 1.02 -12.82
CA ARG A 30 1.47 2.02 -12.54
C ARG A 30 0.91 3.43 -12.69
N ARG A 31 0.20 3.71 -13.78
CA ARG A 31 -0.39 5.02 -14.01
C ARG A 31 -1.42 5.41 -12.95
N VAL A 32 -2.25 4.47 -12.49
CA VAL A 32 -3.22 4.71 -11.41
C VAL A 32 -2.50 5.04 -10.10
N LEU A 33 -1.43 4.32 -9.76
CA LEU A 33 -0.64 4.58 -8.55
C LEU A 33 0.06 5.95 -8.61
N GLU A 34 0.64 6.31 -9.75
CA GLU A 34 1.24 7.63 -9.96
C GLU A 34 0.23 8.76 -9.80
N LEU A 35 -0.98 8.58 -10.35
CA LEU A 35 -2.08 9.55 -10.19
C LEU A 35 -2.53 9.66 -8.74
N LYS A 36 -2.66 8.55 -8.02
CA LYS A 36 -2.99 8.56 -6.59
C LYS A 36 -1.92 9.30 -5.78
N ALA A 37 -0.64 9.01 -6.04
CA ALA A 37 0.48 9.70 -5.40
C ALA A 37 0.48 11.20 -5.71
N ALA A 38 0.16 11.59 -6.95
CA ALA A 38 0.03 12.99 -7.32
C ALA A 38 -1.16 13.67 -6.61
N LEU A 39 -2.31 13.00 -6.48
CA LEU A 39 -3.46 13.52 -5.74
C LEU A 39 -3.11 13.79 -4.28
N VAL A 40 -2.44 12.85 -3.60
CA VAL A 40 -1.97 13.03 -2.22
C VAL A 40 -0.99 14.19 -2.12
N LYS A 41 -0.04 14.28 -3.07
CA LYS A 41 0.98 15.33 -3.06
C LYS A 41 0.41 16.75 -3.19
N TRP A 42 -0.68 16.91 -3.93
CA TRP A 42 -1.21 18.22 -4.32
C TRP A 42 -2.54 18.60 -3.64
N ASN A 43 -3.19 17.69 -2.92
CA ASN A 43 -4.53 17.92 -2.37
C ASN A 43 -4.71 17.38 -0.93
N PRO A 44 -4.51 18.21 0.12
CA PRO A 44 -3.89 19.54 0.12
C PRO A 44 -2.37 19.45 -0.18
N PRO A 45 -1.75 20.51 -0.75
CA PRO A 45 -0.36 20.45 -1.15
C PRO A 45 0.57 20.18 0.04
N HIS A 46 1.53 19.29 -0.17
CA HIS A 46 2.52 18.94 0.85
C HIS A 46 3.15 20.21 1.48
N PRO A 47 3.28 20.34 2.82
CA PRO A 47 3.79 21.53 3.48
C PRO A 47 5.16 21.98 2.99
N GLU A 48 6.02 21.06 2.54
CA GLU A 48 7.32 21.40 1.93
C GLU A 48 7.21 22.07 0.56
N LEU A 49 6.08 21.90 -0.14
CA LEU A 49 5.79 22.55 -1.42
C LEU A 49 5.12 23.92 -1.23
N ALA A 50 4.81 24.31 0.02
CA ALA A 50 4.24 25.61 0.31
C ALA A 50 5.27 26.73 0.06
N PHE A 51 4.78 27.92 -0.31
CA PHE A 51 5.63 29.10 -0.57
C PHE A 51 6.49 29.50 0.64
N GLN A 52 6.07 29.13 1.85
CA GLN A 52 6.86 29.19 3.07
C GLN A 52 6.87 27.80 3.71
N PRO A 53 7.93 26.99 3.50
CA PRO A 53 8.04 25.70 4.15
C PRO A 53 8.12 25.88 5.67
N PRO A 54 7.47 25.02 6.46
CA PRO A 54 7.54 25.10 7.92
C PRO A 54 9.00 24.91 8.40
N ARG A 55 9.36 25.64 9.46
CA ARG A 55 10.72 25.58 10.06
C ARG A 55 11.05 24.21 10.65
N GLU A 56 10.01 23.47 11.04
CA GLU A 56 10.10 22.13 11.60
C GLU A 56 9.43 21.16 10.62
N PRO A 57 9.96 19.94 10.46
CA PRO A 57 9.34 18.94 9.60
C PRO A 57 7.92 18.67 10.10
N ALA A 58 6.92 19.08 9.32
CA ALA A 58 5.54 18.79 9.65
C ALA A 58 5.33 17.27 9.60
N PRO A 59 4.55 16.68 10.51
CA PRO A 59 4.18 15.28 10.42
C PRO A 59 3.55 15.01 9.05
N PHE A 60 3.92 13.87 8.46
CA PHE A 60 3.54 13.48 7.11
C PHE A 60 2.04 13.75 6.88
N PRO A 61 1.66 14.63 5.94
CA PRO A 61 0.25 14.88 5.64
C PRO A 61 -0.26 13.62 4.97
N TRP A 62 -0.94 12.79 5.75
CA TRP A 62 -1.81 11.67 5.42
C TRP A 62 -1.67 11.09 4.00
N GLU A 63 -1.41 9.78 3.93
CA GLU A 63 -1.32 9.02 2.68
C GLU A 63 -2.64 8.96 1.86
N TYR A 64 -3.69 9.66 2.30
CA TYR A 64 -5.04 9.59 1.76
C TYR A 64 -5.61 10.99 1.49
N VAL A 65 -6.27 11.11 0.34
CA VAL A 65 -7.04 12.29 -0.04
C VAL A 65 -8.49 12.06 0.36
N ASN A 66 -9.11 13.03 1.05
CA ASN A 66 -10.56 13.01 1.27
C ASN A 66 -11.27 13.29 -0.06
N LEU A 67 -12.08 12.32 -0.51
CA LEU A 67 -12.86 12.39 -1.75
C LEU A 67 -14.35 12.12 -1.51
N ASP A 68 -14.82 12.18 -0.27
CA ASP A 68 -16.19 11.78 0.09
C ASP A 68 -17.25 12.60 -0.66
N ASP A 69 -17.11 13.92 -0.70
CA ASP A 69 -18.03 14.80 -1.44
C ASP A 69 -18.05 14.48 -2.95
N VAL A 70 -16.87 14.20 -3.52
CA VAL A 70 -16.72 13.84 -4.95
C VAL A 70 -17.38 12.48 -5.23
N LEU A 71 -17.25 11.51 -4.31
CA LEU A 71 -17.91 10.22 -4.43
C LEU A 71 -19.42 10.36 -4.37
N VAL A 72 -19.94 11.21 -3.47
CA VAL A 72 -21.39 11.50 -3.35
C VAL A 72 -21.91 12.15 -4.65
N ASP A 73 -21.22 13.17 -5.15
CA ASP A 73 -21.61 13.88 -6.37
C ASP A 73 -21.64 12.95 -7.60
N LEU A 74 -20.62 12.08 -7.72
CA LEU A 74 -20.53 11.11 -8.80
C LEU A 74 -21.38 9.85 -8.57
N LYS A 75 -22.05 9.75 -7.41
CA LYS A 75 -22.83 8.57 -6.99
C LYS A 75 -22.02 7.28 -7.04
N LEU A 76 -20.77 7.34 -6.61
CA LEU A 76 -19.84 6.22 -6.60
C LEU A 76 -19.72 5.63 -5.20
N PRO A 77 -19.67 4.29 -5.06
CA PRO A 77 -19.37 3.66 -3.79
C PRO A 77 -17.88 3.84 -3.44
N PRO A 78 -17.52 3.83 -2.13
CA PRO A 78 -16.13 3.99 -1.67
C PRO A 78 -15.19 2.91 -2.20
N GLU A 79 -15.71 1.71 -2.46
CA GLU A 79 -15.01 0.58 -3.12
C GLU A 79 -14.39 0.94 -4.48
N THR A 80 -14.83 2.06 -5.08
CA THR A 80 -14.29 2.58 -6.35
C THR A 80 -12.89 3.17 -6.20
N LEU A 81 -12.54 3.66 -5.01
CA LEU A 81 -11.19 4.20 -4.71
C LEU A 81 -10.16 3.12 -4.42
N GLU A 82 -10.60 1.89 -4.18
CA GLU A 82 -9.70 0.79 -3.88
C GLU A 82 -8.90 0.36 -5.11
N VAL A 83 -7.58 0.30 -4.93
CA VAL A 83 -6.63 -0.23 -5.90
C VAL A 83 -6.22 -1.64 -5.43
N PRO A 84 -6.91 -2.71 -5.87
CA PRO A 84 -6.60 -4.05 -5.43
C PRO A 84 -5.23 -4.51 -5.96
N VAL A 85 -4.56 -5.36 -5.19
CA VAL A 85 -3.33 -6.03 -5.65
C VAL A 85 -3.72 -7.10 -6.67
N PRO A 86 -3.17 -7.08 -7.90
CA PRO A 86 -3.54 -8.05 -8.92
C PRO A 86 -3.17 -9.48 -8.54
N ARG A 87 -4.03 -10.45 -8.87
CA ARG A 87 -3.83 -11.87 -8.52
C ARG A 87 -2.57 -12.48 -9.12
N TYR A 88 -2.21 -12.09 -10.35
CA TYR A 88 -1.01 -12.58 -11.03
C TYR A 88 0.27 -12.22 -10.27
N PHE A 89 0.28 -11.08 -9.59
CA PHE A 89 1.43 -10.64 -8.81
C PHE A 89 1.72 -11.62 -7.67
N LEU A 90 0.68 -12.05 -6.95
CA LEU A 90 0.80 -13.07 -5.89
C LEU A 90 1.27 -14.42 -6.46
N GLN A 91 0.74 -14.82 -7.62
CA GLN A 91 1.06 -16.10 -8.25
C GLN A 91 2.51 -16.15 -8.75
N ASP A 92 2.97 -15.10 -9.43
CA ASP A 92 4.32 -15.00 -9.99
C ASP A 92 5.38 -14.99 -8.89
N HIS A 93 5.11 -14.33 -7.76
CA HIS A 93 6.04 -14.24 -6.64
C HIS A 93 5.98 -15.44 -5.68
N ALA A 94 4.95 -16.29 -5.73
CA ALA A 94 4.78 -17.40 -4.79
C ALA A 94 5.96 -18.40 -4.82
N GLY A 95 6.53 -18.69 -6.00
CA GLY A 95 7.67 -19.60 -6.13
C GLY A 95 8.94 -19.06 -5.46
N PRO A 96 9.45 -17.89 -5.89
CA PRO A 96 10.59 -17.23 -5.26
C PRO A 96 10.42 -16.99 -3.76
N GLN A 97 9.21 -16.60 -3.32
CA GLN A 97 8.90 -16.41 -1.90
C GLN A 97 9.01 -17.71 -1.11
N LYS A 98 8.45 -18.82 -1.61
CA LYS A 98 8.59 -20.14 -0.97
C LYS A 98 10.06 -20.55 -0.86
N MET A 99 10.88 -20.30 -1.89
CA MET A 99 12.30 -20.61 -1.87
C MET A 99 13.05 -19.78 -0.82
N ARG A 100 12.83 -18.46 -0.79
CA ARG A 100 13.40 -17.58 0.25
C ARG A 100 12.97 -18.02 1.64
N GLN A 101 11.71 -18.38 1.83
CA GLN A 101 11.19 -18.79 3.12
C GLN A 101 11.81 -20.11 3.62
N LYS A 102 12.05 -21.07 2.72
CA LYS A 102 12.81 -22.29 3.04
C LYS A 102 14.25 -21.97 3.46
N LEU A 103 14.91 -21.07 2.74
CA LEU A 103 16.28 -20.65 3.04
C LEU A 103 16.36 -20.00 4.43
N VAL A 104 15.51 -19.01 4.69
CA VAL A 104 15.44 -18.31 5.98
C VAL A 104 15.16 -19.29 7.12
N LYS A 105 14.19 -20.18 6.95
CA LYS A 105 13.88 -21.22 7.95
C LYS A 105 15.07 -22.15 8.21
N GLY A 106 15.78 -22.56 7.16
CA GLY A 106 16.99 -23.39 7.28
C GLY A 106 18.09 -22.69 8.06
N TYR A 107 18.37 -21.42 7.75
CA TYR A 107 19.36 -20.62 8.47
C TYR A 107 18.96 -20.35 9.92
N MET A 108 17.68 -20.06 10.19
CA MET A 108 17.17 -19.86 11.57
C MET A 108 17.38 -21.10 12.42
N LYS A 109 17.04 -22.28 11.89
CA LYS A 109 17.25 -23.55 12.58
C LYS A 109 18.74 -23.84 12.81
N LEU A 110 19.59 -23.56 11.84
CA LEU A 110 21.03 -23.84 11.95
C LEU A 110 21.76 -22.88 12.92
N LYS A 111 21.42 -21.59 12.91
CA LYS A 111 22.16 -20.56 13.66
C LYS A 111 21.58 -20.29 15.04
N PHE A 112 20.26 -20.32 15.16
CA PHE A 112 19.57 -19.91 16.38
C PHE A 112 18.77 -21.06 17.03
N ASN A 113 18.69 -22.22 16.35
CA ASN A 113 17.91 -23.38 16.79
C ASN A 113 16.44 -23.05 17.14
N VAL A 114 15.90 -22.01 16.51
CA VAL A 114 14.51 -21.54 16.66
C VAL A 114 13.83 -21.48 15.31
N ASP A 115 12.53 -21.73 15.29
CA ASP A 115 11.71 -21.67 14.07
C ASP A 115 11.25 -20.25 13.73
N ARG A 116 11.19 -19.35 14.73
CA ARG A 116 10.85 -17.93 14.59
C ARG A 116 11.64 -17.11 15.61
N ILE A 117 12.03 -15.92 15.21
CA ILE A 117 12.54 -14.88 16.11
C ILE A 117 11.40 -13.86 16.22
N ALA A 118 10.93 -13.61 17.43
CA ALA A 118 10.07 -12.47 17.65
C ALA A 118 10.91 -11.23 17.38
N LEU A 119 10.51 -10.45 16.38
CA LEU A 119 11.02 -9.09 16.29
C LEU A 119 10.46 -8.37 17.51
N GLU A 120 11.30 -7.64 18.24
CA GLU A 120 10.79 -6.67 19.20
C GLU A 120 9.89 -5.71 18.41
N ASP A 121 8.63 -5.63 18.81
CA ASP A 121 7.69 -4.69 18.21
C ASP A 121 8.28 -3.29 18.48
N TYR A 122 8.63 -2.56 17.42
CA TYR A 122 9.05 -1.16 17.53
C TYR A 122 7.85 -0.22 17.84
N ASP A 123 6.77 -0.76 18.42
CA ASP A 123 5.56 -0.05 18.81
C ASP A 123 5.53 0.17 20.33
N GLU A 124 6.58 0.79 20.86
CA GLU A 124 6.43 1.78 21.91
C GLU A 124 7.22 3.01 21.44
N ALA A 125 6.63 3.75 20.50
CA ALA A 125 7.03 5.15 20.34
C ALA A 125 6.92 5.79 21.74
N PRO A 126 7.96 6.48 22.24
CA PRO A 126 7.87 7.14 23.53
C PRO A 126 6.69 8.11 23.46
N ALA A 127 5.74 7.95 24.37
CA ALA A 127 4.55 8.79 24.49
C ALA A 127 4.92 10.25 24.21
N GLY A 128 4.37 10.80 23.13
CA GLY A 128 4.58 12.20 22.80
C GLY A 128 4.15 13.06 23.99
N PRO A 129 4.80 14.21 24.23
CA PRO A 129 4.40 15.09 25.33
C PRO A 129 2.98 15.61 25.06
N GLY A 130 1.98 14.95 25.65
CA GLY A 130 0.57 15.28 25.46
C GLY A 130 -0.44 14.13 25.51
N GLU A 131 -0.02 12.85 25.59
CA GLU A 131 -0.97 11.75 25.77
C GLU A 131 -1.51 11.72 27.21
N MET A 132 -2.67 12.35 27.39
CA MET A 132 -3.51 12.20 28.56
C MET A 132 -3.98 10.74 28.68
N THR A 133 -3.73 10.14 29.85
CA THR A 133 -4.14 8.77 30.13
C THR A 133 -5.68 8.67 30.13
N LEU A 134 -6.25 7.50 29.79
CA LEU A 134 -7.70 7.32 29.69
C LEU A 134 -8.45 7.76 30.96
N ASP A 135 -7.81 7.58 32.12
CA ASP A 135 -8.32 8.02 33.43
C ASP A 135 -8.37 9.55 33.56
N GLN A 136 -7.46 10.29 32.93
CA GLN A 136 -7.46 11.76 32.91
C GLN A 136 -8.46 12.37 31.92
N ALA A 137 -9.03 11.57 31.01
CA ALA A 137 -10.06 12.03 30.06
C ALA A 137 -11.50 11.89 30.60
N ILE A 138 -11.67 11.20 31.74
CA ILE A 138 -12.98 10.88 32.33
C ILE A 138 -13.33 11.81 33.51
N GLU A 139 -12.39 12.67 33.94
CA GLU A 139 -12.60 13.67 35.00
C GLU A 139 -13.08 15.03 34.47
#